data_AF-A0A3D3GXI4-F1
#
_entry.id   AF-A0A3D3GXI4-F1
#
_cell.length_a   1.000
_cell.length_b   1.000
_cell.length_c   1.000
_cell.angle_alpha   90.00
_cell.angle_beta   90.00
_cell.angle_gamma   90.00
#
_symmetry.space_group_name_H-M   'P 1'
#
loop_
_entity.id
_entity.type
_entity.pdbx_description
1 polymer ?
#
loop_
_entity_poly.entity_id
_entity_poly.type
_entity_poly.pdbx_seq_one_letter_code
_entity_poly.pdbx_strand_id
1 'polypeptide(L)' 'MCLTVSNEFAYMENWLIMLLNTYNNNPSSALAHTINFYLNKLLHHDDINFYSNKRCEYLAMQRFWRWQGAKKIN' A
#
# COMPACT_ATOMS: atom_id res chain seq x y z
N MET A 1 -15.76 20.63 6.23
CA MET A 1 -15.09 20.61 4.91
C MET A 1 -15.26 19.22 4.34
N CYS A 2 -15.80 19.09 3.12
CA CYS A 2 -15.82 17.82 2.42
C CYS A 2 -14.40 17.56 1.94
N LEU A 3 -13.61 16.86 2.75
CA LEU A 3 -12.19 16.59 2.50
C LEU A 3 -12.09 15.45 1.48
N THR A 4 -12.29 15.78 0.21
CA THR A 4 -12.04 14.84 -0.89
C THR A 4 -10.53 14.60 -0.96
N VAL A 5 -10.10 13.33 -0.98
CA VAL A 5 -8.73 12.97 -1.33
C VAL A 5 -8.32 13.64 -2.63
N SER A 6 -7.06 14.05 -2.71
CA SER A 6 -6.46 14.41 -3.98
C SER A 6 -6.57 13.23 -4.97
N ASN A 7 -6.65 13.58 -6.25
CA ASN A 7 -6.56 12.58 -7.31
C ASN A 7 -5.26 11.77 -7.21
N GLU A 8 -4.17 12.40 -6.75
CA GLU A 8 -2.89 11.73 -6.52
C GLU A 8 -3.03 10.60 -5.51
N PHE A 9 -3.60 10.85 -4.33
CA PHE A 9 -3.82 9.83 -3.32
C PHE A 9 -4.72 8.70 -3.85
N ALA A 10 -5.81 9.06 -4.53
CA ALA A 10 -6.71 8.08 -5.14
C ALA A 10 -6.00 7.22 -6.21
N TYR A 11 -5.13 7.81 -7.03
CA TYR A 11 -4.33 7.05 -7.99
C TYR A 11 -3.36 6.11 -7.30
N MET A 12 -2.70 6.53 -6.22
CA MET A 12 -1.84 5.65 -5.42
C MET A 12 -2.60 4.48 -4.82
N GLU A 13 -3.83 4.70 -4.32
CA GLU A 13 -4.70 3.62 -3.84
C GLU A 13 -5.07 2.63 -4.96
N ASN A 14 -5.45 3.14 -6.14
CA ASN A 14 -5.77 2.30 -7.29
C ASN A 14 -4.57 1.45 -7.74
N TRP A 15 -3.37 2.04 -7.74
CA TRP A 15 -2.13 1.30 -8.00
C TRP A 15 -1.88 0.21 -6.94
N LEU A 16 -2.09 0.52 -5.67
CA LEU A 16 -1.99 -0.48 -4.60
C LEU A 16 -2.95 -1.65 -4.83
N ILE A 17 -4.21 -1.38 -5.15
CA ILE A 17 -5.22 -2.42 -5.45
C ILE A 17 -4.76 -3.29 -6.63
N MET A 18 -4.29 -2.67 -7.72
CA MET A 18 -3.79 -3.40 -8.88
C MET A 18 -2.62 -4.32 -8.50
N LEU A 19 -1.66 -3.83 -7.73
CA LEU A 19 -0.50 -4.61 -7.27
C LEU A 19 -0.90 -5.78 -6.37
N LEU A 20 -1.87 -5.58 -5.47
CA LEU A 20 -2.40 -6.64 -4.61
C LEU A 20 -3.05 -7.76 -5.45
N ASN A 21 -3.85 -7.38 -6.44
CA ASN A 21 -4.48 -8.33 -7.36
C ASN A 21 -3.43 -9.06 -8.22
N THR A 22 -2.40 -8.36 -8.69
CA THR A 22 -1.29 -9.00 -9.42
C THR A 22 -0.53 -9.99 -8.55
N TYR A 23 -0.22 -9.63 -7.29
CA TYR A 23 0.46 -10.50 -6.36
C TYR A 23 -0.36 -11.76 -6.05
N ASN A 24 -1.68 -11.64 -5.92
CA ASN A 24 -2.56 -12.80 -5.65
C ASN A 24 -2.49 -13.85 -6.78
N ASN A 25 -2.28 -13.41 -8.03
CA ASN A 25 -2.18 -14.30 -9.19
C ASN A 25 -0.75 -14.77 -9.46
N ASN A 26 0.26 -13.93 -9.15
CA ASN A 26 1.66 -14.24 -9.38
C ASN A 26 2.53 -13.72 -8.22
N PRO A 27 2.58 -14.46 -7.09
CA PRO A 27 3.34 -14.04 -5.93
C PRO A 27 4.83 -13.91 -6.24
N SER A 28 5.43 -12.76 -5.94
CA SER A 28 6.88 -12.58 -6.04
C SER A 28 7.42 -11.63 -4.99
N SER A 29 8.67 -11.85 -4.57
CA SER A 29 9.34 -10.98 -3.60
C SER A 29 9.47 -9.57 -4.14
N ALA A 30 9.72 -9.41 -5.45
CA ALA A 30 9.74 -8.13 -6.13
C ALA A 30 8.40 -7.38 -6.00
N LEU A 31 7.27 -8.06 -6.26
CA LEU A 31 5.94 -7.45 -6.08
C LEU A 31 5.66 -7.10 -4.62
N ALA A 32 6.06 -7.94 -3.65
CA ALA A 32 5.93 -7.61 -2.23
C ALA A 32 6.69 -6.33 -1.85
N HIS A 33 7.92 -6.15 -2.38
CA HIS A 33 8.68 -4.91 -2.18
C HIS A 33 7.99 -3.70 -2.84
N THR A 34 7.46 -3.86 -4.05
CA THR A 34 6.72 -2.80 -4.75
C THR A 34 5.46 -2.40 -3.98
N ILE A 35 4.69 -3.36 -3.45
CA ILE A 35 3.53 -3.09 -2.61
C ILE A 35 3.95 -2.32 -1.35
N ASN A 36 5.00 -2.75 -0.66
CA ASN A 36 5.52 -2.06 0.50
C ASN A 36 5.99 -0.62 0.18
N PHE A 37 6.56 -0.38 -1.00
CA PHE A 37 6.94 0.94 -1.48
C PHE A 37 5.73 1.86 -1.64
N TYR A 38 4.65 1.39 -2.27
CA TYR A 38 3.42 2.19 -2.43
C TYR A 38 2.70 2.44 -1.10
N LEU A 39 2.68 1.46 -0.19
CA LEU A 39 2.19 1.67 1.17
C LEU A 39 3.00 2.75 1.90
N ASN A 40 4.32 2.77 1.72
CA ASN A 40 5.15 3.83 2.29
C ASN A 40 4.79 5.21 1.73
N LYS A 41 4.54 5.32 0.42
CA LYS A 41 4.08 6.58 -0.20
C LYS A 41 2.74 7.05 0.37
N LEU A 42 1.73 6.17 0.42
CA LEU A 42 0.42 6.49 0.98
C LEU A 42 0.50 6.95 2.44
N LEU A 43 1.34 6.30 3.25
CA LEU A 43 1.50 6.64 4.67
C LEU A 43 2.21 7.97 4.93
N HIS A 44 2.95 8.49 3.95
CA HIS A 44 3.64 9.79 4.02
C HIS A 44 2.92 10.90 3.24
N HIS A 45 1.83 10.59 2.54
CA HIS A 45 1.05 11.57 1.81
C HIS A 45 0.17 12.39 2.77
N ASP A 46 0.07 13.71 2.58
CA ASP A 46 -0.62 14.61 3.51
C ASP A 46 -2.08 14.20 3.76
N ASP A 47 -2.76 13.75 2.70
CA ASP A 47 -4.15 13.27 2.72
C ASP A 47 -4.40 12.06 3.63
N ILE A 48 -3.37 11.29 4.04
CA ILE A 48 -3.55 10.14 4.92
C ILE A 48 -4.16 10.52 6.27
N ASN A 49 -3.96 11.77 6.70
CA ASN A 49 -4.45 12.27 7.97
C ASN A 49 -5.96 12.51 7.97
N PHE A 50 -6.58 12.58 6.79
CA PHE A 50 -8.04 12.64 6.66
C PHE A 50 -8.72 11.27 6.84
N TYR A 51 -7.95 10.18 6.84
CA TYR A 51 -8.44 8.80 6.93
C TYR A 51 -7.74 8.02 8.05
N SER A 52 -8.03 8.37 9.31
CA SER A 52 -7.42 7.73 10.49
C SER A 52 -7.52 6.19 10.49
N ASN A 53 -8.67 5.64 10.08
CA ASN A 53 -8.87 4.19 9.97
C ASN A 53 -7.99 3.56 8.87
N LYS A 54 -7.97 4.14 7.66
CA LYS A 54 -7.13 3.64 6.55
C LYS A 54 -5.64 3.71 6.90
N ARG A 55 -5.20 4.74 7.63
CA ARG A 55 -3.81 4.84 8.09
C ARG A 55 -3.41 3.62 8.92
N CYS A 56 -4.25 3.22 9.87
CA CYS A 56 -4.00 2.02 10.69
C CYS A 56 -3.98 0.75 9.84
N GLU A 57 -4.91 0.61 8.89
CA GLU A 57 -4.96 -0.51 7.94
C GLU A 57 -3.68 -0.59 7.10
N TYR A 58 -3.23 0.53 6.52
CA TYR A 58 -2.00 0.57 5.72
C TYR A 58 -0.75 0.31 6.55
N LEU A 59 -0.69 0.75 7.81
CA LEU A 59 0.40 0.40 8.72
C LEU A 59 0.45 -1.11 8.98
N ALA A 60 -0.70 -1.74 9.23
CA ALA A 60 -0.79 -3.18 9.40
C ALA A 60 -0.37 -3.93 8.13
N MET A 61 -0.87 -3.50 6.97
CA MET A 61 -0.46 -4.05 5.67
C MET A 61 1.05 -3.87 5.45
N GLN A 62 1.61 -2.70 5.76
CA GLN A 62 3.05 -2.43 5.56
C GLN A 62 3.92 -3.40 6.36
N ARG A 63 3.54 -3.72 7.60
CA ARG A 63 4.25 -4.72 8.41
C ARG A 63 4.24 -6.10 7.74
N PHE A 64 3.09 -6.53 7.24
CA PHE A 64 2.96 -7.78 6.51
C PHE A 64 3.85 -7.80 5.26
N TRP A 65 3.79 -6.75 4.43
CA TRP A 65 4.52 -6.71 3.16
C TRP A 65 6.04 -6.56 3.33
N ARG A 66 6.51 -5.89 4.38
CA ARG A 66 7.94 -5.89 4.77
C ARG A 66 8.42 -7.29 5.08
N TRP A 67 7.68 -8.01 5.92
CA TRP A 67 8.01 -9.39 6.26
C TRP A 67 7.93 -10.30 5.04
N GLN A 68 6.90 -10.14 4.21
CA GLN A 68 6.71 -10.97 3.02
C GLN A 68 7.81 -10.73 1.97
N GLY A 69 8.24 -9.49 1.76
CA GLY A 69 9.36 -9.18 0.87
C GLY A 69 10.70 -9.73 1.37
N ALA A 70 10.91 -9.75 2.69
CA ALA A 70 12.13 -10.29 3.31
C ALA A 70 12.23 -11.82 3.25
N LYS A 71 11.13 -12.52 2.98
CA LYS A 71 11.18 -13.98 2.79
C LYS A 71 11.85 -14.32 1.48
N LYS A 72 12.86 -15.19 1.53
CA LYS A 72 13.27 -15.96 0.36
C LYS A 72 12.10 -16.89 0.02
N ILE A 73 11.48 -16.66 -1.14
CA ILE A 73 10.51 -17.59 -1.69
C ILE A 73 11.32 -18.81 -2.10
N ASN A 74 11.14 -19.93 -1.38
CA ASN A 74 11.75 -21.22 -1.69
C ASN A 74 11.11 -21.82 -2.94
#